data_AF-A0A2D4K2T5-F1
#
_entry.id   AF-A0A2D4K2T5-F1
#
_cell.length_a   1.000
_cell.length_b   1.000
_cell.length_c   1.000
_cell.angle_alpha   90.00
_cell.angle_beta   90.00
_cell.angle_gamma   90.00
#
_symmetry.space_group_name_H-M   'P 1'
#
loop_
_entity.id
_entity.type
_entity.pdbx_description
1 polymer ?
#
loop_
_entity_poly.entity_id
_entity_poly.type
_entity_poly.pdbx_seq_one_letter_code
_entity_poly.pdbx_strand_id
1 'polypeptide(L)'
;MVHLSKLILNMNTVNFLIYCFCLGKPLDVTTILSAAVSNIIVCILLGKRYEYEDATFLRLLKIVNENLQLSGSPAALLYNLFPKLGFLFGAGKKISKNEKELHDFIQATFIEYLQDLDENNQRNFIESFLVRQKQENMKMAHGGYFHNENLIGIV
;
A
#
# COMPACT_ATOMS: atom_id res chain seq x y z
N MET A 1 22.94 -8.61 1.41
CA MET A 1 23.04 -7.53 0.40
C MET A 1 22.87 -8.00 -1.06
N VAL A 2 23.33 -9.19 -1.45
CA VAL A 2 23.22 -9.69 -2.85
C VAL A 2 21.79 -10.08 -3.28
N HIS A 3 20.89 -10.36 -2.34
CA HIS A 3 19.47 -10.59 -2.65
C HIS A 3 18.67 -9.30 -2.88
N LEU A 4 19.08 -8.18 -2.25
CA LEU A 4 18.45 -6.87 -2.41
C LEU A 4 18.77 -6.23 -3.78
N SER A 5 19.95 -6.49 -4.34
CA SER A 5 20.32 -6.00 -5.68
C SER A 5 19.55 -6.69 -6.81
N LYS A 6 19.19 -7.98 -6.65
CA LYS A 6 18.25 -8.66 -7.56
C LYS A 6 16.79 -8.22 -7.37
N LEU A 7 16.43 -7.70 -6.19
CA LEU A 7 15.10 -7.12 -5.95
C LEU A 7 14.91 -5.77 -6.66
N ILE A 8 15.94 -4.94 -6.78
CA ILE A 8 15.78 -3.56 -7.30
C ILE A 8 15.69 -3.52 -8.85
N LEU A 9 16.16 -4.54 -9.56
CA LEU A 9 16.15 -4.59 -11.03
C LEU A 9 15.52 -5.91 -11.50
N ASN A 10 14.19 -5.96 -11.56
CA ASN A 10 13.53 -7.02 -12.34
C ASN A 10 13.75 -6.71 -13.83
N MET A 11 14.21 -7.70 -14.60
CA MET A 11 14.46 -7.61 -16.04
C MET A 11 13.24 -7.05 -16.80
N ASN A 12 12.02 -7.24 -16.30
CA ASN A 12 10.80 -6.70 -16.89
C ASN A 12 10.66 -5.18 -16.76
N THR A 13 10.99 -4.59 -15.61
CA THR A 13 10.90 -3.12 -15.42
C THR A 13 11.94 -2.39 -16.26
N VAL A 14 13.15 -2.95 -16.32
CA VAL A 14 14.27 -2.37 -17.10
C VAL A 14 14.04 -2.55 -18.59
N ASN A 15 13.61 -3.74 -19.05
CA ASN A 15 13.30 -3.95 -20.47
C ASN A 15 12.08 -3.14 -20.92
N PHE A 16 11.07 -2.94 -20.06
CA PHE A 16 9.94 -2.07 -20.37
C PHE A 16 10.36 -0.60 -20.52
N LEU A 17 11.19 -0.09 -19.59
CA LEU A 17 11.76 1.26 -19.66
C LEU A 17 12.65 1.44 -20.90
N ILE A 18 13.50 0.46 -21.22
CA ILE A 18 14.36 0.47 -22.42
C ILE A 18 13.49 0.39 -23.70
N TYR A 19 12.49 -0.47 -23.74
CA TYR A 19 11.58 -0.63 -24.89
C TYR A 19 10.83 0.68 -25.19
N CYS A 20 10.31 1.35 -24.16
CA CYS A 20 9.63 2.64 -24.30
C CYS A 20 10.58 3.76 -24.73
N PHE A 21 11.81 3.79 -24.19
CA PHE A 21 12.83 4.78 -24.56
C PHE A 21 13.32 4.59 -26.01
N CYS A 22 13.49 3.34 -26.46
CA CYS A 22 14.00 3.02 -27.80
C CYS A 22 12.96 3.17 -28.93
N LEU A 23 11.65 3.11 -28.64
CA LEU A 23 10.59 3.21 -29.66
C LEU A 23 9.97 4.60 -29.82
N GLY A 24 10.41 5.61 -29.06
CA GLY A 24 9.91 6.98 -29.18
C GLY A 24 8.43 7.16 -28.85
N LYS A 25 7.82 6.20 -28.12
CA LYS A 25 6.43 6.32 -27.69
C LYS A 25 6.34 7.28 -26.50
N PRO A 26 5.32 8.15 -26.43
CA PRO A 26 5.13 9.01 -25.28
C PRO A 26 5.01 8.15 -24.02
N LEU A 27 5.96 8.33 -23.11
CA LEU A 27 6.06 7.58 -21.88
C LEU A 27 5.57 8.44 -20.73
N ASP A 28 4.55 7.98 -20.04
CA ASP A 28 4.17 8.59 -18.76
C ASP A 28 5.11 8.07 -17.66
N VAL A 29 6.25 8.76 -17.54
CA VAL A 29 7.30 8.46 -16.56
C VAL A 29 6.75 8.52 -15.13
N THR A 30 5.81 9.42 -14.86
CA THR A 30 5.19 9.57 -13.54
C THR A 30 4.42 8.31 -13.18
N THR A 31 3.56 7.83 -14.08
CA THR A 31 2.77 6.60 -13.84
C THR A 31 3.67 5.38 -13.61
N ILE A 32 4.74 5.22 -14.39
CA ILE A 32 5.66 4.07 -14.25
C ILE A 32 6.44 4.14 -12.95
N LEU A 33 6.95 5.32 -12.60
CA LEU A 33 7.69 5.51 -11.36
C LEU A 33 6.79 5.29 -10.15
N SER A 34 5.58 5.85 -10.15
CA SER A 34 4.58 5.62 -9.11
C SER A 34 4.25 4.14 -8.98
N ALA A 35 4.00 3.43 -10.08
CA ALA A 35 3.77 1.99 -10.06
C ALA A 35 4.98 1.22 -9.52
N ALA A 36 6.21 1.57 -9.90
CA ALA A 36 7.41 0.90 -9.39
C ALA A 36 7.59 1.10 -7.88
N VAL A 37 7.44 2.33 -7.39
CA VAL A 37 7.51 2.64 -5.95
C VAL A 37 6.41 1.93 -5.18
N SER A 38 5.17 1.98 -5.66
CA SER A 38 4.04 1.28 -5.03
C SER A 38 4.28 -0.23 -4.97
N ASN A 39 4.84 -0.85 -6.01
CA ASN A 39 5.13 -2.29 -6.02
C ASN A 39 6.23 -2.65 -5.02
N ILE A 40 7.23 -1.78 -4.82
CA ILE A 40 8.23 -1.97 -3.76
C ILE A 40 7.58 -1.93 -2.37
N ILE A 41 6.72 -0.96 -2.11
CA ILE A 41 6.00 -0.83 -0.83
C ILE A 41 5.12 -2.06 -0.58
N VAL A 42 4.32 -2.45 -1.58
CA VAL A 42 3.45 -3.64 -1.50
C VAL A 42 4.28 -4.92 -1.31
N CYS A 43 5.45 -5.02 -1.93
CA CYS A 43 6.36 -6.15 -1.73
C CYS A 43 6.94 -6.19 -0.31
N ILE A 44 7.17 -5.05 0.35
CA ILE A 44 7.60 -5.02 1.75
C ILE A 44 6.45 -5.43 2.68
N LEU A 45 5.25 -4.94 2.41
CA LEU A 45 4.06 -5.20 3.20
C LEU A 45 3.60 -6.66 3.12
N LEU A 46 3.50 -7.18 1.89
CA LEU A 46 2.89 -8.47 1.57
C LEU A 46 3.91 -9.53 1.16
N GLY A 47 5.17 -9.19 0.91
CA GLY A 47 6.15 -10.14 0.36
C GLY A 47 5.84 -10.54 -1.10
N LYS A 48 4.83 -9.93 -1.74
CA LYS A 48 4.39 -10.23 -3.10
C LYS A 48 4.70 -9.06 -4.03
N ARG A 49 5.17 -9.40 -5.24
CA ARG A 49 5.26 -8.47 -6.37
C ARG A 49 4.09 -8.69 -7.29
N TYR A 50 3.48 -7.59 -7.72
CA TYR A 50 2.43 -7.62 -8.73
C TYR A 50 3.03 -7.35 -10.10
N GLU A 51 2.47 -7.97 -11.13
CA GLU A 51 2.71 -7.54 -12.51
C GLU A 51 2.07 -6.16 -12.71
N TYR A 52 2.63 -5.34 -13.61
CA TYR A 52 2.16 -3.97 -13.81
C TYR A 52 0.76 -3.90 -14.42
N GLU A 53 0.34 -4.98 -15.09
CA GLU A 53 -0.99 -5.15 -15.68
C GLU A 53 -1.99 -5.82 -14.73
N ASP A 54 -1.56 -6.21 -13.52
CA ASP A 54 -2.46 -6.85 -12.55
C ASP A 54 -3.59 -5.90 -12.14
N ALA A 55 -4.84 -6.35 -12.30
CA ALA A 55 -6.02 -5.53 -12.07
C ALA A 55 -6.15 -5.07 -10.60
N THR A 56 -5.72 -5.90 -9.65
CA THR A 56 -5.74 -5.56 -8.22
C THR A 56 -4.72 -4.47 -7.94
N PHE A 57 -3.51 -4.63 -8.48
CA PHE A 57 -2.45 -3.65 -8.31
C PHE A 57 -2.78 -2.30 -8.96
N LEU A 58 -3.30 -2.32 -10.19
CA LEU A 58 -3.78 -1.13 -10.87
C LEU A 58 -4.91 -0.43 -10.10
N ARG A 59 -5.78 -1.20 -9.44
CA ARG A 59 -6.84 -0.65 -8.60
C ARG A 59 -6.28 0.04 -7.35
N LEU A 60 -5.32 -0.59 -6.66
CA LEU A 60 -4.63 0.01 -5.51
C LEU A 60 -3.89 1.30 -5.91
N LEU A 61 -3.17 1.27 -7.03
CA LEU A 61 -2.48 2.45 -7.57
C LEU A 61 -3.47 3.59 -7.85
N LYS A 62 -4.64 3.28 -8.42
CA LYS A 62 -5.70 4.25 -8.65
C LYS A 62 -6.24 4.85 -7.35
N ILE A 63 -6.46 4.04 -6.32
CA ILE A 63 -6.91 4.51 -5.00
C ILE A 63 -5.89 5.48 -4.40
N VAL A 64 -4.60 5.13 -4.43
CA VAL A 64 -3.51 5.99 -3.94
C VAL A 64 -3.47 7.31 -4.71
N ASN A 65 -3.52 7.25 -6.05
CA ASN A 65 -3.49 8.46 -6.88
C ASN A 65 -4.71 9.38 -6.64
N GLU A 66 -5.91 8.80 -6.53
CA GLU A 66 -7.12 9.55 -6.20
C GLU A 66 -7.00 10.23 -4.81
N ASN A 67 -6.47 9.52 -3.81
CA ASN A 67 -6.26 10.08 -2.47
C ASN A 67 -5.21 11.19 -2.49
N LEU A 68 -4.11 11.04 -3.23
CA LEU A 68 -3.09 12.08 -3.38
C LEU A 68 -3.67 13.34 -4.03
N GLN A 69 -4.48 13.19 -5.08
CA GLN A 69 -5.14 14.32 -5.73
C GLN A 69 -6.14 15.01 -4.79
N LEU A 70 -6.91 14.24 -4.02
CA LEU A 70 -7.86 14.79 -3.05
C LEU A 70 -7.14 15.54 -1.92
N SER A 71 -6.04 15.01 -1.42
CA SER A 71 -5.20 15.65 -0.40
C SER A 71 -4.52 16.93 -0.90
N GLY A 72 -4.18 16.99 -2.19
CA GLY A 72 -3.65 18.19 -2.84
C GLY A 72 -4.71 19.20 -3.30
N SER A 73 -6.00 18.92 -3.09
CA SER A 73 -7.07 19.76 -3.61
C SER A 73 -7.26 21.05 -2.81
N PRO A 74 -7.81 22.13 -3.43
CA PRO A 74 -8.20 23.33 -2.69
C PRO A 74 -9.20 23.06 -1.55
N ALA A 75 -10.05 22.03 -1.72
CA ALA A 75 -10.96 21.58 -0.68
C ALA A 75 -10.22 21.03 0.55
N ALA A 76 -9.13 20.27 0.35
CA ALA A 76 -8.29 19.81 1.45
C ALA A 76 -7.55 20.95 2.16
N LEU A 77 -7.10 21.97 1.40
CA LEU A 77 -6.53 23.17 2.01
C LEU A 77 -7.55 23.90 2.89
N LEU A 78 -8.78 24.09 2.42
CA LEU A 78 -9.85 24.71 3.19
C LEU A 78 -10.27 23.88 4.40
N TYR A 79 -10.28 22.55 4.28
CA TYR A 79 -10.46 21.64 5.41
C TYR A 79 -9.39 21.84 6.48
N ASN A 80 -8.11 21.94 6.10
CA ASN A 80 -7.00 22.15 7.03
C ASN A 80 -7.07 23.52 7.74
N LEU A 81 -7.52 24.57 7.04
CA LEU A 81 -7.68 25.91 7.60
C LEU A 81 -8.93 26.02 8.50
N PHE A 82 -10.02 25.35 8.13
CA PHE A 82 -11.30 25.43 8.82
C PHE A 82 -11.91 24.03 9.04
N PRO A 83 -11.32 23.20 9.92
CA PRO A 83 -11.73 21.81 10.10
C PRO A 83 -13.20 21.66 10.55
N LYS A 84 -13.71 22.63 11.32
CA LYS A 84 -15.13 22.66 11.73
C LYS A 84 -16.12 22.83 10.57
N LEU A 85 -15.67 23.34 9.44
CA LEU A 85 -16.46 23.50 8.20
C LEU A 85 -16.19 22.37 7.19
N GLY A 86 -15.41 21.36 7.59
CA GLY A 86 -14.95 20.28 6.72
C GLY A 86 -16.05 19.51 6.00
N PHE A 87 -17.24 19.41 6.60
CA PHE A 87 -18.40 18.72 6.04
C PHE A 87 -18.95 19.40 4.76
N LEU A 88 -18.64 20.68 4.53
CA LEU A 88 -19.11 21.43 3.35
C LEU A 88 -18.28 21.16 2.09
N PHE A 89 -17.02 20.72 2.23
CA PHE A 89 -16.06 20.67 1.13
C PHE A 89 -16.05 19.35 0.33
N GLY A 90 -16.96 18.42 0.64
CA GLY A 90 -17.33 17.27 -0.22
C GLY A 90 -16.27 16.18 -0.45
N ALA A 91 -14.99 16.43 -0.15
CA ALA A 91 -13.89 15.50 -0.38
C ALA A 91 -13.99 14.21 0.47
N GLY A 92 -14.63 14.28 1.65
CA GLY A 92 -14.67 13.18 2.61
C GLY A 92 -15.35 11.90 2.10
N LYS A 93 -16.38 12.01 1.23
CA LYS A 93 -17.10 10.81 0.73
C LYS A 93 -16.22 9.91 -0.12
N LYS A 94 -15.38 10.51 -0.97
CA LYS A 94 -14.52 9.76 -1.88
C LYS A 94 -13.33 9.16 -1.14
N ILE A 95 -12.73 9.93 -0.22
CA ILE A 95 -11.67 9.45 0.68
C ILE A 95 -12.18 8.27 1.50
N SER A 96 -13.32 8.41 2.17
CA SER A 96 -13.89 7.32 2.99
C SER A 96 -14.21 6.06 2.18
N LYS A 97 -14.68 6.19 0.94
CA LYS A 97 -14.88 5.03 0.04
C LYS A 97 -13.55 4.36 -0.30
N ASN A 98 -12.53 5.16 -0.61
CA ASN A 98 -11.21 4.68 -0.95
C ASN A 98 -10.51 4.00 0.23
N GLU A 99 -10.62 4.56 1.45
CA GLU A 99 -10.16 3.96 2.70
C GLU A 99 -10.84 2.62 2.94
N LYS A 100 -12.17 2.55 2.82
CA LYS A 100 -12.91 1.30 2.98
C LYS A 100 -12.41 0.22 2.03
N GLU A 101 -12.22 0.55 0.76
CA GLU A 101 -11.76 -0.42 -0.24
C GLU A 101 -10.33 -0.92 0.04
N LEU A 102 -9.45 -0.03 0.49
CA LEU A 102 -8.10 -0.40 0.93
C LEU A 102 -8.16 -1.31 2.18
N HIS A 103 -9.00 -0.98 3.16
CA HIS A 103 -9.18 -1.78 4.37
C HIS A 103 -9.71 -3.18 4.04
N ASP A 104 -10.72 -3.28 3.16
CA ASP A 104 -11.28 -4.56 2.73
C ASP A 104 -10.22 -5.43 2.05
N PHE A 105 -9.35 -4.83 1.23
CA PHE A 105 -8.21 -5.53 0.60
C PHE A 105 -7.19 -6.05 1.63
N ILE A 106 -6.78 -5.18 2.56
CA ILE A 106 -5.83 -5.52 3.62
C ILE A 106 -6.38 -6.66 4.47
N GLN A 107 -7.65 -6.56 4.88
CA GLN A 107 -8.32 -7.56 5.71
C GLN A 107 -8.42 -8.91 5.00
N ALA A 108 -8.78 -8.92 3.71
CA ALA A 108 -8.80 -10.16 2.93
C ALA A 108 -7.40 -10.80 2.88
N THR A 109 -6.36 -9.99 2.68
CA THR A 109 -4.99 -10.51 2.62
C THR A 109 -4.49 -11.02 3.99
N PHE A 110 -4.94 -10.42 5.10
CA PHE A 110 -4.63 -10.96 6.44
C PHE A 110 -5.20 -12.34 6.65
N ILE A 111 -6.42 -12.60 6.17
CA ILE A 111 -7.03 -13.92 6.29
C ILE A 111 -6.16 -14.96 5.57
N GLU A 112 -5.63 -14.64 4.40
CA GLU A 112 -4.70 -15.51 3.68
C GLU A 112 -3.41 -15.77 4.49
N TYR A 113 -2.78 -14.72 5.04
CA TYR A 113 -1.55 -14.89 5.81
C TYR A 113 -1.74 -15.61 7.14
N LEU A 114 -2.87 -15.43 7.82
CA LEU A 114 -3.16 -16.14 9.06
C LEU A 114 -3.25 -17.65 8.86
N GLN A 115 -3.63 -18.12 7.67
CA GLN A 115 -3.71 -19.56 7.36
C GLN A 115 -2.34 -20.21 7.18
N ASP A 116 -1.32 -19.47 6.71
CA ASP A 116 0.04 -19.94 6.40
C ASP A 116 1.12 -19.29 7.31
N LEU A 117 0.73 -18.76 8.47
CA LEU A 117 1.65 -18.00 9.32
C LEU A 117 2.66 -18.93 10.01
N ASP A 118 3.92 -18.90 9.56
CA ASP A 118 5.04 -19.52 10.27
C ASP A 118 5.70 -18.50 11.22
N GLU A 119 5.55 -18.71 12.52
CA GLU A 119 6.12 -17.84 13.55
C GLU A 119 7.66 -17.75 13.49
N ASN A 120 8.31 -18.79 12.98
CA ASN A 120 9.77 -18.89 12.92
C ASN A 120 10.36 -18.31 11.63
N ASN A 121 9.51 -18.02 10.64
CA ASN A 121 9.95 -17.57 9.31
C ASN A 121 9.01 -16.52 8.73
N GLN A 122 9.07 -15.32 9.29
CA GLN A 122 8.30 -14.16 8.81
C GLN A 122 8.95 -13.58 7.55
N ARG A 123 8.18 -13.50 6.46
CA ARG A 123 8.64 -13.13 5.12
C ARG A 123 8.31 -11.70 4.74
N ASN A 124 7.38 -11.06 5.43
CA ASN A 124 6.91 -9.71 5.15
C ASN A 124 6.47 -8.97 6.42
N PHE A 125 6.23 -7.67 6.31
CA PHE A 125 5.86 -6.82 7.44
C PHE A 125 4.57 -7.29 8.15
N ILE A 126 3.57 -7.70 7.38
CA ILE A 126 2.27 -8.13 7.94
C ILE A 126 2.42 -9.42 8.74
N GLU A 127 3.16 -10.41 8.25
CA GLU A 127 3.48 -11.63 9.01
C GLU A 127 4.21 -11.29 10.31
N SER A 128 5.21 -10.40 10.26
CA SER A 128 5.91 -9.94 11.47
C SER A 128 4.98 -9.23 12.46
N PHE A 129 4.07 -8.38 11.97
CA PHE A 129 3.10 -7.70 12.82
C PHE A 129 2.14 -8.69 13.50
N LEU A 130 1.61 -9.66 12.74
CA LEU A 130 0.68 -10.66 13.24
C LEU A 130 1.33 -11.57 14.29
N VAL A 131 2.58 -12.00 14.09
CA VAL A 131 3.31 -12.77 15.10
C VAL A 131 3.51 -11.94 16.37
N ARG A 132 3.88 -10.66 16.23
CA ARG A 132 4.06 -9.77 17.38
C ARG A 132 2.76 -9.54 18.15
N GLN A 133 1.65 -9.32 17.44
CA GLN A 133 0.30 -9.24 18.00
C GLN A 133 -0.03 -10.50 18.81
N LYS A 134 0.21 -11.69 18.24
CA LYS A 134 -0.04 -12.96 18.92
C LYS A 134 0.76 -13.09 20.21
N GLN A 135 2.04 -12.70 20.18
CA GLN A 135 2.92 -12.72 21.36
C GLN A 135 2.46 -11.77 22.47
N GLU A 136 1.99 -10.56 22.13
CA GLU A 136 1.48 -9.60 23.12
C GLU A 136 0.16 -10.06 23.73
N ASN A 137 -0.72 -10.64 22.93
CA ASN A 137 -1.98 -11.23 23.40
C ASN A 137 -1.74 -12.39 24.37
N MET A 138 -0.77 -13.27 24.10
CA MET A 138 -0.39 -14.35 25.02
C MET A 138 0.15 -13.84 26.36
N LYS A 139 0.86 -12.71 26.34
CA LYS A 139 1.44 -12.11 27.54
C LYS A 139 0.42 -11.32 28.38
N MET A 140 -0.85 -11.26 27.95
CA MET A 140 -1.89 -10.42 28.55
C MET A 140 -1.40 -8.98 28.76
N ALA A 141 -0.58 -8.48 27.83
CA ALA A 141 -0.04 -7.13 27.92
C ALA A 141 -1.18 -6.13 27.70
N HIS A 142 -1.61 -5.46 28.77
CA HIS A 142 -2.59 -4.38 28.67
C HIS A 142 -1.94 -3.15 28.03
N GLY A 143 -2.56 -2.60 26.98
CA GLY A 143 -2.08 -1.39 26.30
C GLY A 143 -1.01 -1.62 25.21
N GLY A 144 -0.94 -2.82 24.62
CA GLY A 144 -0.08 -3.08 23.46
C GLY A 144 -0.51 -2.32 22.20
N TYR A 145 0.44 -2.06 21.30
CA TYR A 145 0.21 -1.35 20.04
C TYR A 145 -0.16 -2.29 18.88
N PHE A 146 -0.04 -3.60 19.07
CA PHE A 146 -0.21 -4.59 18.01
C PHE A 146 -1.64 -5.11 17.97
N HIS A 147 -2.59 -4.25 17.59
CA HIS A 147 -3.99 -4.59 17.35
C HIS A 147 -4.40 -4.27 15.90
N ASN A 148 -5.51 -4.84 15.43
CA ASN A 148 -5.90 -4.81 14.02
C ASN A 148 -6.13 -3.39 13.50
N GLU A 149 -6.65 -2.51 14.35
CA GLU A 149 -6.92 -1.11 14.01
C GLU A 149 -5.62 -0.35 13.73
N ASN A 150 -4.55 -0.63 14.50
CA ASN A 150 -3.24 -0.03 14.26
C ASN A 150 -2.58 -0.61 13.02
N LEU A 151 -2.76 -1.91 12.76
CA LEU A 151 -2.25 -2.52 11.53
C LEU A 151 -2.92 -1.89 10.29
N ILE A 152 -4.23 -1.69 10.33
CA ILE A 152 -4.97 -1.01 9.27
C ILE A 152 -4.53 0.46 9.15
N GLY A 153 -4.29 1.15 10.27
CA GLY A 153 -3.83 2.54 10.24
C GLY A 153 -2.39 2.74 9.73
N ILE A 154 -1.57 1.69 9.72
CA ILE A 154 -0.17 1.74 9.24
C ILE A 154 -0.08 1.53 7.73
N VAL A 155 -1.05 0.84 7.11
CA VAL A 155 -1.03 0.42 5.70
C VAL A 155 -1.90 1.34 4.85
#